data_AF-A0A5E4VQ56-F1
#
_entry.id   AF-A0A5E4VQ56-F1
#
_cell.length_a   1.000
_cell.length_b   1.000
_cell.length_c   1.000
_cell.angle_alpha   90.00
_cell.angle_beta   90.00
_cell.angle_gamma   90.00
#
_symmetry.space_group_name_H-M   'P 1'
#
loop_
_entity.id
_entity.type
_entity.pdbx_description
1 polymer ?
#
loop_
_entity_poly.entity_id
_entity_poly.type
_entity_poly.pdbx_seq_one_letter_code
_entity_poly.pdbx_strand_id
1 'polypeptide(L)'
;MLATINSHAYFFLFAQQHASERRAEAAPIVLSVPPQRSLTVVMQERAEVSARLATANVQSCSGKCTGLEARRITLAAKLEALNAEASDIRRAQDWDDRAMTQRDVLTTDPVTARLAAVFGTTGARVDLLTGLAFASVLEGVACVLWSIAIQCRVAPPVAAAVTPSVMESHDCDDGDCDSHAIPDQPVAPLTIPSPTPMQTPEAIDHDTTQLVRDIAAGRLRPTVADIRRHLGCSQARATTLRRQLAERSRVAERNVSA
;
A
#
# COMPACT_ATOMS: atom_id res chain seq x y z
N MET A 1 17.13 22.13 8.59
CA MET A 1 15.88 21.78 9.32
C MET A 1 14.62 22.26 8.60
N LEU A 2 14.46 23.54 8.22
CA LEU A 2 13.24 24.00 7.51
C LEU A 2 13.02 23.31 6.15
N ALA A 3 14.09 23.05 5.39
CA ALA A 3 14.00 22.36 4.10
C ALA A 3 13.55 20.89 4.23
N THR A 4 13.98 20.20 5.29
CA THR A 4 13.61 18.79 5.55
C THR A 4 12.18 18.65 6.08
N ILE A 5 11.69 19.64 6.84
CA ILE A 5 10.29 19.68 7.28
C ILE A 5 9.34 19.89 6.10
N ASN A 6 9.70 20.80 5.17
CA ASN A 6 8.90 21.05 3.98
C ASN A 6 8.85 19.84 3.04
N SER A 7 9.94 19.10 2.86
CA SER A 7 9.94 17.89 2.02
C SER A 7 9.08 16.77 2.62
N HIS A 8 9.07 16.61 3.95
CA HIS A 8 8.22 15.61 4.62
C HIS A 8 6.74 15.98 4.57
N ALA A 9 6.39 17.25 4.79
CA ALA A 9 5.01 17.70 4.63
C ALA A 9 4.52 17.48 3.20
N TYR A 10 5.35 17.77 2.20
CA TYR A 10 5.02 17.53 0.80
C TYR A 10 4.85 16.05 0.49
N PHE A 11 5.76 15.19 0.97
CA PHE A 11 5.64 13.75 0.80
C PHE A 11 4.38 13.18 1.44
N PHE A 12 4.04 13.60 2.66
CA PHE A 12 2.83 13.15 3.34
C PHE A 12 1.56 13.63 2.63
N LEU A 13 1.51 14.90 2.21
CA LEU A 13 0.38 15.42 1.43
C LEU A 13 0.21 14.67 0.12
N PHE A 14 1.32 14.41 -0.59
CA PHE A 14 1.30 13.66 -1.84
C PHE A 14 0.92 12.19 -1.63
N ALA A 15 1.42 11.55 -0.56
CA ALA A 15 1.06 10.18 -0.21
C ALA A 15 -0.42 10.06 0.19
N GLN A 16 -0.97 11.04 0.92
CA GLN A 16 -2.39 11.13 1.25
C GLN A 16 -3.24 11.33 0.00
N GLN A 17 -2.81 12.19 -0.92
CA GLN A 17 -3.49 12.40 -2.20
C GLN A 17 -3.52 11.11 -3.02
N HIS A 18 -2.38 10.43 -3.16
CA HIS A 18 -2.30 9.17 -3.89
C HIS A 18 -3.11 8.05 -3.23
N ALA A 19 -3.10 7.98 -1.90
CA ALA A 19 -3.94 7.04 -1.15
C ALA A 19 -5.43 7.36 -1.33
N SER A 20 -5.80 8.65 -1.39
CA SER A 20 -7.19 9.08 -1.63
C SER A 20 -7.63 8.76 -3.06
N GLU A 21 -6.75 8.92 -4.05
CA GLU A 21 -7.01 8.61 -5.45
C GLU A 21 -7.20 7.10 -5.64
N ARG A 22 -6.34 6.28 -5.02
CA ARG A 22 -6.52 4.83 -5.00
C ARG A 22 -7.78 4.37 -4.28
N ARG A 23 -8.18 5.05 -3.19
CA ARG A 23 -9.47 4.77 -2.52
C ARG A 23 -10.64 5.22 -3.38
N ALA A 24 -10.50 6.26 -4.19
CA ALA A 24 -11.53 6.69 -5.14
C ALA A 24 -11.67 5.70 -6.31
N GLU A 25 -10.56 5.16 -6.81
CA GLU A 25 -10.56 4.09 -7.82
C GLU A 25 -11.08 2.75 -7.28
N ALA A 26 -10.75 2.44 -6.02
CA ALA A 26 -11.18 1.20 -5.35
C ALA A 26 -12.53 1.33 -4.64
N ALA A 27 -13.12 2.52 -4.59
CA ALA A 27 -14.48 2.69 -4.13
C ALA A 27 -15.34 1.81 -5.03
N PRO A 28 -16.05 0.81 -4.49
CA PRO A 28 -16.96 0.04 -5.30
C PRO A 28 -17.88 1.05 -5.96
N ILE A 29 -18.01 0.97 -7.28
CA ILE A 29 -19.12 1.61 -7.99
C ILE A 29 -20.33 1.05 -7.25
N VAL A 30 -20.87 1.84 -6.32
CA VAL A 30 -22.13 1.52 -5.68
C VAL A 30 -23.04 1.54 -6.88
N LEU A 31 -23.42 0.34 -7.33
CA LEU A 31 -24.53 0.14 -8.23
C LEU A 31 -25.76 0.52 -7.39
N SER A 32 -25.89 1.80 -7.05
CA SER A 32 -27.18 2.45 -7.04
C SER A 32 -27.71 2.09 -8.41
N VAL A 33 -28.64 1.14 -8.45
CA VAL A 33 -29.42 0.87 -9.65
C VAL A 33 -29.77 2.26 -10.15
N PRO A 34 -29.20 2.69 -11.29
CA PRO A 34 -29.35 4.06 -11.68
C PRO A 34 -30.86 4.25 -11.79
N PRO A 35 -31.43 5.34 -11.23
CA PRO A 35 -32.70 5.76 -11.79
C PRO A 35 -32.44 5.80 -13.29
N GLN A 36 -33.18 5.00 -14.07
CA GLN A 36 -32.87 4.75 -15.48
C GLN A 36 -32.75 6.06 -16.29
N ARG A 37 -33.21 7.18 -15.69
CA ARG A 37 -32.94 8.57 -16.04
C ARG A 37 -32.38 9.40 -14.88
N SER A 38 -31.51 10.35 -15.21
CA SER A 38 -31.07 11.38 -14.26
C SER A 38 -32.19 12.39 -13.96
N LEU A 39 -32.23 12.89 -12.72
CA LEU A 39 -33.17 13.93 -12.30
C LEU A 39 -33.11 15.18 -13.20
N THR A 40 -31.92 15.51 -13.70
CA THR A 40 -31.70 16.65 -14.59
C THR A 40 -32.45 16.52 -15.92
N VAL A 41 -32.45 15.32 -16.51
CA VAL A 41 -33.19 15.04 -17.76
C VAL A 41 -34.70 15.13 -17.51
N VAL A 42 -35.20 14.54 -16.42
CA VAL A 42 -36.63 14.60 -16.06
C VAL A 42 -37.08 16.04 -15.82
N MET A 43 -36.26 16.86 -15.15
CA MET A 43 -36.57 18.28 -14.94
C MET A 43 -36.54 19.09 -16.23
N GLN A 44 -35.62 18.78 -17.16
CA GLN A 44 -35.58 19.42 -18.47
C GLN A 44 -36.85 19.11 -19.28
N GLU A 45 -37.27 17.86 -19.32
CA GLU A 45 -38.50 17.46 -20.00
C GLU A 45 -39.75 18.05 -19.35
N ARG A 46 -39.78 18.11 -18.01
CA ARG A 46 -40.86 18.77 -17.28
C ARG A 46 -40.96 20.25 -17.68
N ALA A 47 -39.83 20.95 -17.78
CA ALA A 47 -39.80 22.34 -18.21
C ALA A 47 -40.36 22.47 -19.65
N GLU A 48 -39.95 21.60 -20.57
CA GLU A 48 -40.44 21.61 -21.95
C GLU A 48 -41.95 21.33 -22.05
N VAL A 49 -42.44 20.29 -21.36
CA VAL A 49 -43.87 19.96 -21.34
C VAL A 49 -44.68 21.07 -20.68
N SER A 50 -44.16 21.70 -19.61
CA SER A 50 -44.82 22.84 -18.97
C SER A 50 -44.92 24.06 -19.89
N ALA A 51 -43.88 24.35 -20.68
CA ALA A 51 -43.90 25.43 -21.68
C ALA A 51 -44.90 25.13 -22.80
N ARG A 52 -44.97 23.87 -23.27
CA ARG A 52 -45.96 23.43 -24.26
C ARG A 52 -47.40 23.50 -23.71
N LEU A 53 -47.60 23.21 -22.43
CA LEU A 53 -48.90 23.34 -21.77
C LEU A 53 -49.29 24.82 -21.64
N ALA A 54 -48.35 25.69 -21.25
CA ALA A 54 -48.58 27.12 -21.14
C ALA A 54 -48.97 27.75 -22.50
N THR A 55 -48.28 27.39 -23.58
CA THR A 55 -48.64 27.86 -24.94
C THR A 55 -50.01 27.34 -25.38
N ALA A 56 -50.36 26.09 -25.08
CA ALA A 56 -51.69 25.54 -25.35
C ALA A 56 -52.80 26.19 -24.51
N ASN A 57 -52.49 26.70 -23.31
CA ASN A 57 -53.45 27.41 -22.47
C ASN A 57 -53.77 28.82 -22.98
N VAL A 58 -52.80 29.52 -23.58
CA VAL A 58 -53.00 30.86 -24.15
C VAL A 58 -53.76 30.84 -25.48
N GLN A 59 -53.72 29.74 -26.23
CA GLN A 59 -54.49 29.59 -27.46
C GLN A 59 -56.00 29.53 -27.15
N SER A 60 -56.70 30.63 -27.47
CA SER A 60 -58.16 30.71 -27.45
C SER A 60 -58.75 30.10 -28.72
N CYS A 61 -59.89 29.43 -28.58
CA CYS A 61 -60.60 28.81 -29.69
C CYS A 61 -62.05 29.32 -29.73
N SER A 62 -62.54 29.74 -30.91
CA SER A 62 -63.88 30.33 -31.07
C SER A 62 -65.00 29.31 -31.32
N GLY A 63 -64.70 28.00 -31.27
CA GLY A 63 -65.66 26.92 -31.54
C GLY A 63 -65.44 25.66 -30.67
N LYS A 64 -66.03 24.52 -31.08
CA LYS A 64 -65.85 23.22 -30.40
C LYS A 64 -64.45 22.67 -30.64
N CYS A 65 -63.50 23.00 -29.77
CA CYS A 65 -62.09 22.62 -29.93
C CYS A 65 -61.70 21.43 -29.06
N THR A 66 -62.37 20.29 -29.31
CA THR A 66 -62.11 19.02 -28.62
C THR A 66 -60.67 18.55 -28.77
N GLY A 67 -60.02 18.82 -29.91
CA GLY A 67 -58.61 18.50 -30.12
C GLY A 67 -57.64 19.32 -29.26
N LEU A 68 -57.94 20.60 -29.03
CA LEU A 68 -57.11 21.47 -28.19
C LEU A 68 -57.26 21.09 -26.71
N GLU A 69 -58.49 20.79 -26.29
CA GLU A 69 -58.78 20.28 -24.95
C GLU A 69 -58.10 18.92 -24.70
N ALA A 70 -58.20 17.98 -25.65
CA ALA A 70 -57.50 16.69 -25.58
C ALA A 70 -55.97 16.86 -25.47
N ARG A 71 -55.40 17.85 -26.19
CA ARG A 71 -53.97 18.16 -26.12
C ARG A 71 -53.57 18.73 -24.75
N ARG A 72 -54.38 19.61 -24.15
CA ARG A 72 -54.16 20.12 -22.79
C ARG A 72 -54.19 18.99 -21.76
N ILE A 73 -55.21 18.13 -21.82
CA ILE A 73 -55.33 16.96 -20.94
C ILE A 73 -54.12 16.04 -21.08
N THR A 74 -53.69 15.75 -22.32
CA THR A 74 -52.53 14.90 -22.58
C THR A 74 -51.23 15.51 -22.04
N LEU A 75 -51.02 16.82 -22.20
CA LEU A 75 -49.85 17.53 -21.68
C LEU A 75 -49.87 17.61 -20.14
N ALA A 76 -51.03 17.83 -19.53
CA ALA A 76 -51.19 17.80 -18.08
C ALA A 76 -50.88 16.40 -17.52
N ALA A 77 -51.40 15.34 -18.13
CA ALA A 77 -51.11 13.96 -17.74
C ALA A 77 -49.61 13.63 -17.86
N LYS A 78 -48.94 14.09 -18.93
CA LYS A 78 -47.48 13.94 -19.07
C LYS A 78 -46.71 14.68 -17.99
N LEU A 79 -47.16 15.88 -17.61
CA LEU A 79 -46.51 16.65 -16.56
C LEU A 79 -46.65 15.97 -15.18
N GLU A 80 -47.81 15.37 -14.90
CA GLU A 80 -48.03 14.61 -13.68
C GLU A 80 -47.16 13.34 -13.63
N ALA A 81 -47.05 12.62 -14.75
CA ALA A 81 -46.16 11.46 -14.86
C ALA A 81 -44.69 11.82 -14.59
N LEU A 82 -44.19 12.94 -15.17
CA LEU A 82 -42.83 13.43 -14.90
C LEU A 82 -42.64 13.89 -13.45
N ASN A 83 -43.67 14.42 -12.81
CA ASN A 83 -43.62 14.81 -11.41
C ASN A 83 -43.57 13.60 -10.48
N ALA A 84 -44.31 12.54 -10.80
CA ALA A 84 -44.24 11.25 -10.11
C ALA A 84 -42.83 10.64 -10.24
N GLU A 85 -42.29 10.56 -11.45
CA GLU A 85 -40.92 10.07 -11.70
C GLU A 85 -39.88 10.87 -10.91
N ALA A 86 -39.97 12.21 -10.92
CA ALA A 86 -39.08 13.06 -10.13
C ALA A 86 -39.17 12.79 -8.62
N SER A 87 -40.37 12.51 -8.12
CA SER A 87 -40.57 12.17 -6.72
C SER A 87 -39.98 10.80 -6.35
N ASP A 88 -40.04 9.82 -7.26
CA ASP A 88 -39.42 8.52 -7.08
C ASP A 88 -37.90 8.62 -7.08
N ILE A 89 -37.33 9.41 -7.99
CA ILE A 89 -35.89 9.66 -8.04
C ILE A 89 -35.41 10.33 -6.75
N ARG A 90 -36.13 11.33 -6.23
CA ARG A 90 -35.79 11.97 -4.95
C ARG A 90 -35.87 11.01 -3.78
N ARG A 91 -36.93 10.18 -3.71
CA ARG A 91 -37.04 9.14 -2.67
C ARG A 91 -35.85 8.18 -2.72
N ALA A 92 -35.43 7.77 -3.92
CA ALA A 92 -34.25 6.91 -4.09
C ALA A 92 -32.96 7.60 -3.62
N GLN A 93 -32.78 8.88 -3.98
CA GLN A 93 -31.64 9.69 -3.50
C GLN A 93 -31.63 9.80 -1.97
N ASP A 94 -32.77 10.06 -1.35
CA ASP A 94 -32.88 10.13 0.12
C ASP A 94 -32.52 8.78 0.79
N TRP A 95 -32.84 7.65 0.15
CA TRP A 95 -32.45 6.32 0.64
C TRP A 95 -30.94 6.11 0.54
N ASP A 96 -30.33 6.49 -0.58
CA ASP A 96 -28.89 6.39 -0.78
C ASP A 96 -28.11 7.30 0.18
N ASP A 97 -28.58 8.53 0.39
CA ASP A 97 -27.99 9.49 1.34
C ASP A 97 -28.05 8.97 2.78
N ARG A 98 -29.19 8.36 3.18
CA ARG A 98 -29.31 7.68 4.47
C ARG A 98 -28.35 6.49 4.61
N ALA A 99 -28.20 5.69 3.55
CA ALA A 99 -27.28 4.56 3.57
C ALA A 99 -25.81 5.02 3.60
N MET A 100 -25.49 6.15 2.96
CA MET A 100 -24.14 6.73 2.95
C MET A 100 -23.80 7.34 4.31
N THR A 101 -24.72 8.10 4.92
CA THR A 101 -24.53 8.65 6.27
C THR A 101 -24.36 7.55 7.32
N GLN A 102 -25.11 6.45 7.24
CA GLN A 102 -24.90 5.30 8.14
C GLN A 102 -23.51 4.67 7.97
N ARG A 103 -23.01 4.52 6.73
CA ARG A 103 -21.66 4.03 6.48
C ARG A 103 -20.58 4.98 7.01
N ASP A 104 -20.77 6.28 6.84
CA ASP A 104 -19.83 7.29 7.33
C ASP A 104 -19.73 7.28 8.87
N VAL A 105 -20.87 7.14 9.55
CA VAL A 105 -20.92 6.96 11.01
C VAL A 105 -20.19 5.69 11.45
N LEU A 106 -20.33 4.57 10.73
CA LEU A 106 -19.62 3.33 11.05
C LEU A 106 -18.12 3.39 10.75
N THR A 107 -17.71 4.22 9.79
CA THR A 107 -16.30 4.34 9.36
C THR A 107 -15.51 5.31 10.23
N THR A 108 -16.19 6.29 10.84
CA THR A 108 -15.56 7.26 11.74
C THR A 108 -15.27 6.62 13.09
N ASP A 109 -13.99 6.51 13.46
CA ASP A 109 -13.59 6.04 14.79
C ASP A 109 -14.21 6.95 15.88
N PRO A 110 -14.98 6.40 16.85
CA PRO A 110 -15.57 7.18 17.93
C PRO A 110 -14.54 7.98 18.73
N VAL A 111 -13.29 7.52 18.79
CA VAL A 111 -12.18 8.23 19.44
C VAL A 111 -11.82 9.49 18.66
N THR A 112 -11.69 9.39 17.35
CA THR A 112 -11.39 10.54 16.46
C THR A 112 -12.51 11.57 16.49
N ALA A 113 -13.78 11.14 16.53
CA ALA A 113 -14.92 12.03 16.68
C ALA A 113 -14.92 12.79 18.02
N ARG A 114 -14.57 12.11 19.12
CA ARG A 114 -14.45 12.75 20.44
C ARG A 114 -13.27 13.71 20.52
N LEU A 115 -12.12 13.35 19.96
CA LEU A 115 -10.98 14.27 19.89
C LEU A 115 -11.33 15.50 19.05
N ALA A 116 -11.96 15.32 17.89
CA ALA A 116 -12.41 16.41 17.03
C ALA A 116 -13.32 17.39 17.79
N ALA A 117 -14.28 16.87 18.56
CA ALA A 117 -15.19 17.68 19.39
C ALA A 117 -14.45 18.43 20.52
N VAL A 118 -13.50 17.80 21.20
CA VAL A 118 -12.72 18.42 22.29
C VAL A 118 -11.81 19.52 21.76
N PHE A 119 -11.19 19.31 20.59
CA PHE A 119 -10.31 20.29 19.98
C PHE A 119 -11.05 21.34 19.13
N GLY A 120 -12.37 21.22 18.95
CA GLY A 120 -13.16 22.12 18.10
C GLY A 120 -12.76 22.07 16.62
N THR A 121 -12.25 20.92 16.16
CA THR A 121 -11.72 20.72 14.79
C THR A 121 -12.45 19.59 14.07
N THR A 122 -12.23 19.45 12.76
CA THR A 122 -12.82 18.35 11.97
C THR A 122 -11.99 17.07 12.13
N GLY A 123 -12.62 15.89 12.05
CA GLY A 123 -11.93 14.59 12.19
C GLY A 123 -10.75 14.43 11.22
N ALA A 124 -10.86 14.97 10.01
CA ALA A 124 -9.78 14.98 9.02
C ALA A 124 -8.53 15.75 9.49
N ARG A 125 -8.68 16.82 10.29
CA ARG A 125 -7.54 17.55 10.86
C ARG A 125 -6.87 16.77 11.98
N VAL A 126 -7.65 16.06 12.79
CA VAL A 126 -7.13 15.20 13.86
C VAL A 126 -6.30 14.05 13.27
N ASP A 127 -6.80 13.41 12.22
CA ASP A 127 -6.09 12.33 11.51
C ASP A 127 -4.79 12.86 10.87
N LEU A 128 -4.84 14.02 10.21
CA LEU A 128 -3.66 14.67 9.64
C LEU A 128 -2.61 15.02 10.71
N LEU A 129 -3.02 15.61 11.83
CA LEU A 129 -2.12 15.96 12.94
C LEU A 129 -1.50 14.70 13.57
N THR A 130 -2.27 13.63 13.71
CA THR A 130 -1.79 12.34 14.23
C THR A 130 -0.75 11.73 13.29
N GLY A 131 -1.02 11.74 11.98
CA GLY A 131 -0.07 11.28 10.97
C GLY A 131 1.22 12.11 10.98
N LEU A 132 1.11 13.44 11.10
CA LEU A 132 2.26 14.34 11.18
C LEU A 132 3.09 14.11 12.45
N ALA A 133 2.44 13.88 13.59
CA ALA A 133 3.13 13.56 14.84
C ALA A 133 3.95 12.26 14.73
N PHE A 134 3.36 11.21 14.16
CA PHE A 134 4.06 9.94 13.92
C PHE A 134 5.25 10.12 12.97
N ALA A 135 5.07 10.89 11.89
CA ALA A 135 6.14 11.23 10.95
C ALA A 135 7.32 11.92 11.65
N SER A 136 7.02 12.90 12.51
CA SER A 136 8.06 13.62 13.26
C SER A 136 8.84 12.71 14.21
N VAL A 137 8.17 11.73 14.84
CA VAL A 137 8.83 10.76 15.72
C VAL A 137 9.77 9.87 14.91
N LEU A 138 9.31 9.32 13.78
CA LEU A 138 10.13 8.48 12.92
C LEU A 138 11.35 9.23 12.38
N GLU A 139 11.18 10.48 11.99
CA GLU A 139 12.28 11.32 11.51
C GLU A 139 13.30 11.60 12.62
N GLY A 140 12.83 11.86 13.85
CA GLY A 140 13.69 12.02 15.01
C GLY A 140 14.53 10.76 15.27
N VAL A 141 13.90 9.58 15.22
CA VAL A 141 14.60 8.28 15.38
C VAL A 141 15.62 8.07 14.27
N ALA A 142 15.26 8.37 13.02
CA ALA A 142 16.18 8.27 11.88
C ALA A 142 17.40 9.20 12.04
N CYS A 143 17.18 10.45 12.46
CA CYS A 143 18.25 11.41 12.73
C CYS A 143 19.21 10.93 13.83
N VAL A 144 18.68 10.37 14.92
CA VAL A 144 19.50 9.83 16.02
C VAL A 144 20.32 8.63 15.55
N LEU A 145 19.69 7.68 14.85
CA LEU A 145 20.38 6.50 14.29
C LEU A 145 21.49 6.91 13.32
N TRP A 146 21.24 7.90 12.46
CA TRP A 146 22.23 8.40 11.52
C TRP A 146 23.39 9.12 12.23
N SER A 147 23.09 9.89 13.27
CA SER A 147 24.11 10.56 14.09
C SER A 147 25.07 9.55 14.74
N ILE A 148 24.51 8.51 15.37
CA ILE A 148 25.29 7.41 15.98
C ILE A 148 26.15 6.70 14.93
N ALA A 149 25.57 6.40 13.76
CA ALA A 149 26.29 5.73 12.67
C ALA A 149 27.48 6.55 12.14
N ILE A 150 27.39 7.88 12.14
CA ILE A 150 28.50 8.77 11.79
C ILE A 150 29.54 8.82 12.92
N GLN A 151 29.12 8.93 14.19
CA GLN A 151 30.05 9.00 15.33
C GLN A 151 30.89 7.73 15.48
N CYS A 152 30.33 6.54 15.23
CA CYS A 152 31.09 5.29 15.20
C CYS A 152 32.16 5.23 14.10
N ARG A 153 32.07 6.06 13.06
CA ARG A 153 33.04 6.09 11.95
C ARG A 153 34.19 7.09 12.17
N VAL A 154 34.10 7.97 13.18
CA VAL A 154 35.04 9.09 13.38
C VAL A 154 35.99 8.87 14.56
N ALA A 155 35.89 7.76 15.31
CA ALA A 155 36.86 7.46 16.37
C ALA A 155 38.28 7.30 15.79
N PRO A 156 39.26 8.15 16.16
CA PRO A 156 40.62 8.07 15.63
C PRO A 156 41.43 6.95 16.32
N PRO A 157 42.41 6.32 15.64
CA PRO A 157 43.38 5.46 16.31
C PRO A 157 44.25 6.31 17.25
N VAL A 158 44.37 5.87 18.50
CA VAL A 158 45.25 6.47 19.51
C VAL A 158 46.68 6.46 18.96
N ALA A 159 47.23 7.65 18.70
CA ALA A 159 48.58 7.84 18.21
C ALA A 159 49.61 7.41 19.27
N ALA A 160 50.28 6.28 19.06
CA ALA A 160 51.53 5.96 19.75
C ALA A 160 52.66 6.75 19.09
N ALA A 161 53.01 7.88 19.69
CA ALA A 161 54.18 8.67 19.32
C ALA A 161 55.38 8.26 20.17
N VAL A 162 56.37 7.57 19.58
CA VAL A 162 57.79 7.63 20.01
C VAL A 162 58.70 7.50 18.78
N THR A 163 59.72 8.35 18.77
CA THR A 163 60.65 8.84 17.72
C THR A 163 61.66 7.84 17.11
N PRO A 164 62.30 8.15 15.96
CA PRO A 164 63.35 7.34 15.32
C PRO A 164 64.78 7.79 15.71
N SER A 165 65.74 6.87 15.92
CA SER A 165 67.18 7.20 15.99
C SER A 165 68.14 5.99 15.87
N VAL A 166 68.95 6.00 14.79
CA VAL A 166 70.39 5.65 14.65
C VAL A 166 70.89 4.17 14.72
N MET A 167 71.38 3.72 13.54
CA MET A 167 72.54 2.91 13.09
C MET A 167 73.44 2.05 14.03
N GLU A 168 74.05 1.00 13.42
CA GLU A 168 75.29 0.24 13.78
C GLU A 168 75.06 -1.15 14.43
N SER A 169 75.61 -2.32 14.06
CA SER A 169 76.51 -2.83 12.99
C SER A 169 76.52 -4.40 13.01
N HIS A 170 77.05 -5.00 11.93
CA HIS A 170 77.82 -6.27 11.83
C HIS A 170 77.16 -7.66 11.57
N ASP A 171 77.34 -8.11 10.32
CA ASP A 171 77.81 -9.41 9.76
C ASP A 171 77.44 -10.81 10.31
N CYS A 172 77.09 -11.68 9.33
CA CYS A 172 77.42 -13.11 9.10
C CYS A 172 76.98 -14.15 10.17
N ASP A 173 76.50 -15.37 9.90
CA ASP A 173 76.54 -16.31 8.78
C ASP A 173 75.55 -17.48 9.07
N ASP A 174 75.12 -18.17 8.02
CA ASP A 174 74.57 -19.53 7.89
C ASP A 174 73.56 -20.18 8.87
N GLY A 175 72.55 -20.85 8.29
CA GLY A 175 71.97 -22.09 8.85
C GLY A 175 70.45 -22.16 9.06
N ASP A 176 69.72 -22.45 7.98
CA ASP A 176 68.56 -23.35 7.81
C ASP A 176 67.58 -23.75 8.97
N CYS A 177 66.33 -23.98 8.56
CA CYS A 177 65.20 -24.71 9.17
C CYS A 177 64.16 -23.99 10.08
N ASP A 178 63.02 -23.70 9.45
CA ASP A 178 61.62 -23.98 9.86
C ASP A 178 61.08 -23.54 11.25
N SER A 179 60.19 -22.54 11.26
CA SER A 179 58.80 -22.70 11.71
C SER A 179 57.94 -21.43 11.59
N HIS A 180 56.78 -21.63 10.97
CA HIS A 180 55.44 -21.04 11.20
C HIS A 180 55.28 -20.06 12.41
N ALA A 181 54.47 -19.00 12.38
CA ALA A 181 53.30 -18.71 11.57
C ALA A 181 52.85 -17.22 11.69
N ILE A 182 52.29 -16.73 10.57
CA ILE A 182 51.18 -15.76 10.36
C ILE A 182 51.38 -14.28 10.72
N PRO A 183 51.32 -13.40 9.69
CA PRO A 183 50.76 -12.06 9.79
C PRO A 183 49.42 -11.90 9.04
N ASP A 184 48.58 -11.03 9.59
CA ASP A 184 47.36 -10.46 9.01
C ASP A 184 47.59 -9.75 7.67
N GLN A 185 46.56 -9.87 6.79
CA GLN A 185 46.04 -8.95 5.73
C GLN A 185 47.01 -8.09 4.87
N PRO A 186 46.74 -7.80 3.56
CA PRO A 186 45.53 -7.07 3.15
C PRO A 186 45.03 -7.15 1.67
N VAL A 187 43.79 -6.69 1.47
CA VAL A 187 43.18 -5.97 0.32
C VAL A 187 43.17 -6.60 -1.10
N ALA A 188 41.97 -6.57 -1.70
CA ALA A 188 41.53 -7.14 -2.98
C ALA A 188 42.28 -6.65 -4.24
N PRO A 189 42.18 -7.39 -5.36
CA PRO A 189 41.25 -6.96 -6.40
C PRO A 189 40.46 -8.07 -7.12
N LEU A 190 39.28 -7.67 -7.60
CA LEU A 190 38.44 -8.23 -8.69
C LEU A 190 38.96 -9.46 -9.44
N THR A 191 38.10 -10.50 -9.59
CA THR A 191 37.78 -11.23 -10.86
C THR A 191 37.46 -12.73 -10.66
N ILE A 192 36.24 -13.10 -11.08
CA ILE A 192 35.73 -14.41 -11.57
C ILE A 192 35.57 -15.58 -10.57
N PRO A 193 34.40 -16.28 -10.59
CA PRO A 193 34.07 -17.34 -9.63
C PRO A 193 34.47 -18.74 -10.12
N SER A 194 35.01 -19.58 -9.24
CA SER A 194 34.91 -21.06 -9.27
C SER A 194 35.64 -21.71 -8.10
N PRO A 195 35.35 -22.98 -7.73
CA PRO A 195 34.11 -23.73 -7.89
C PRO A 195 33.59 -24.23 -6.53
N THR A 196 32.27 -24.12 -6.35
CA THR A 196 31.50 -24.88 -5.36
C THR A 196 31.81 -26.37 -5.51
N PRO A 197 31.92 -27.16 -4.42
CA PRO A 197 31.80 -28.62 -4.56
C PRO A 197 30.44 -28.90 -5.18
N MET A 198 30.43 -29.42 -6.40
CA MET A 198 29.24 -29.91 -7.10
C MET A 198 28.48 -30.85 -6.15
N GLN A 199 27.38 -30.36 -5.58
CA GLN A 199 26.38 -31.22 -4.99
C GLN A 199 25.39 -31.56 -6.10
N THR A 200 25.40 -32.84 -6.47
CA THR A 200 24.59 -33.43 -7.53
C THR A 200 23.11 -33.03 -7.36
N PRO A 201 22.37 -32.73 -8.45
CA PRO A 201 20.94 -32.40 -8.39
C PRO A 201 20.10 -33.39 -7.55
N GLU A 202 20.53 -34.65 -7.47
CA GLU A 202 19.91 -35.71 -6.67
C GLU A 202 19.96 -35.44 -5.15
N ALA A 203 21.03 -34.83 -4.63
CA ALA A 203 21.15 -34.55 -3.20
C ALA A 203 20.19 -33.43 -2.75
N ILE A 204 19.97 -32.44 -3.62
CA ILE A 204 19.02 -31.34 -3.37
C ILE A 204 17.57 -31.87 -3.39
N ASP A 205 17.28 -32.84 -4.27
CA ASP A 205 15.97 -33.46 -4.34
C ASP A 205 15.68 -34.38 -3.14
N HIS A 206 16.70 -35.10 -2.66
CA HIS A 206 16.60 -35.88 -1.43
C HIS A 206 16.32 -35.00 -0.20
N ASP A 207 17.09 -33.91 -0.03
CA ASP A 207 16.92 -32.95 1.07
C ASP A 207 15.53 -32.32 1.05
N THR A 208 15.01 -31.96 -0.13
CA THR A 208 13.65 -31.40 -0.24
C THR A 208 12.58 -32.44 0.08
N THR A 209 12.75 -33.69 -0.33
CA THR A 209 11.81 -34.78 -0.02
C THR A 209 11.79 -35.10 1.48
N GLN A 210 12.95 -35.10 2.13
CA GLN A 210 13.06 -35.26 3.58
C GLN A 210 12.36 -34.11 4.33
N LEU A 211 12.55 -32.88 3.85
CA LEU A 211 11.97 -31.68 4.46
C LEU A 211 10.43 -31.67 4.37
N VAL A 212 9.86 -32.09 3.23
CA VAL A 212 8.40 -32.26 3.09
C VAL A 212 7.85 -33.25 4.11
N ARG A 213 8.53 -34.39 4.30
CA ARG A 213 8.12 -35.43 5.25
C ARG A 213 8.17 -34.94 6.70
N ASP A 214 9.22 -34.21 7.07
CA ASP A 214 9.38 -33.68 8.43
C ASP A 214 8.42 -32.53 8.74
N ILE A 215 8.05 -31.73 7.73
CA ILE A 215 6.99 -30.72 7.85
C ILE A 215 5.62 -31.40 8.01
N ALA A 216 5.31 -32.42 7.20
CA ALA A 216 4.05 -33.17 7.29
C ALA A 216 3.92 -33.92 8.63
N ALA A 217 5.04 -34.39 9.19
CA ALA A 217 5.09 -35.00 10.52
C ALA A 217 5.11 -33.98 11.68
N GLY A 218 5.02 -32.67 11.39
CA GLY A 218 5.00 -31.60 12.39
C GLY A 218 6.32 -31.36 13.13
N ARG A 219 7.42 -31.98 12.69
CA ARG A 219 8.75 -31.88 13.33
C ARG A 219 9.47 -30.59 12.99
N LEU A 220 9.09 -29.94 11.89
CA LEU A 220 9.74 -28.73 11.39
C LEU A 220 8.70 -27.73 10.87
N ARG A 221 8.87 -26.45 11.21
CA ARG A 221 8.10 -25.37 10.58
C ARG A 221 8.81 -24.95 9.29
N PRO A 222 8.09 -24.60 8.20
CA PRO A 222 8.68 -24.22 6.93
C PRO A 222 9.31 -22.81 6.97
N THR A 223 10.08 -22.48 8.01
CA THR A 223 10.81 -21.22 8.18
C THR A 223 12.26 -21.35 7.76
N VAL A 224 12.86 -20.28 7.22
CA VAL A 224 14.28 -20.30 6.80
C VAL A 224 15.20 -20.60 8.00
N ALA A 225 14.85 -20.11 9.19
CA ALA A 225 15.61 -20.34 10.41
C ALA A 225 15.55 -21.82 10.87
N ASP A 226 14.37 -22.44 10.81
CA ASP A 226 14.19 -23.84 11.22
C ASP A 226 14.83 -24.80 10.21
N ILE A 227 14.68 -24.52 8.90
CA ILE A 227 15.36 -25.30 7.83
C ILE A 227 16.88 -25.25 8.01
N ARG A 228 17.42 -24.07 8.35
CA ARG A 228 18.84 -23.88 8.59
C ARG A 228 19.33 -24.69 9.80
N ARG A 229 18.56 -24.68 10.88
CA ARG A 229 18.88 -25.42 12.12
C ARG A 229 18.79 -26.93 11.92
N HIS A 230 17.83 -27.40 11.12
CA HIS A 230 17.58 -28.82 10.88
C HIS A 230 18.60 -29.47 9.94
N LEU A 231 19.05 -28.73 8.92
CA LEU A 231 20.00 -29.24 7.91
C LEU A 231 21.43 -28.72 8.09
N GLY A 232 21.68 -27.83 9.06
CA GLY A 232 23.00 -27.22 9.29
C GLY A 232 23.54 -26.43 8.10
N CYS A 233 22.67 -25.86 7.26
CA CYS A 233 23.04 -25.30 5.96
C CYS A 233 23.26 -23.77 5.97
N SER A 234 23.77 -23.20 4.87
CA SER A 234 23.92 -21.75 4.73
C SER A 234 22.57 -21.04 4.49
N GLN A 235 22.50 -19.74 4.78
CA GLN A 235 21.26 -18.96 4.64
C GLN A 235 20.73 -18.96 3.20
N ALA A 236 21.62 -18.82 2.21
CA ALA A 236 21.27 -18.85 0.78
C ALA A 236 20.70 -20.21 0.34
N ARG A 237 21.19 -21.31 0.92
CA ARG A 237 20.67 -22.66 0.66
C ARG A 237 19.29 -22.84 1.29
N ALA A 238 19.10 -22.42 2.53
CA ALA A 238 17.80 -22.50 3.21
C ALA A 238 16.71 -21.69 2.48
N THR A 239 17.03 -20.51 1.93
CA THR A 239 16.09 -19.74 1.10
C THR A 239 15.75 -20.43 -0.21
N THR A 240 16.72 -21.09 -0.85
CA THR A 240 16.51 -21.82 -2.09
C THR A 240 15.60 -23.04 -1.87
N LEU A 241 15.86 -23.80 -0.81
CA LEU A 241 15.03 -24.95 -0.41
C LEU A 241 13.59 -24.52 -0.05
N ARG A 242 13.41 -23.41 0.68
CA ARG A 242 12.07 -22.88 0.98
C ARG A 242 11.29 -22.50 -0.28
N ARG A 243 11.96 -21.93 -1.29
CA ARG A 243 11.33 -21.59 -2.56
C ARG A 243 10.88 -22.83 -3.33
N GLN A 244 11.70 -23.88 -3.35
CA GLN A 244 11.35 -25.16 -3.99
C GLN A 244 10.15 -25.84 -3.31
N LEU A 245 10.07 -25.80 -1.99
CA LEU A 245 8.91 -26.30 -1.23
C LEU A 245 7.62 -25.56 -1.60
N ALA A 246 7.67 -24.23 -1.69
CA ALA A 246 6.51 -23.41 -2.06
C ALA A 246 6.05 -23.66 -3.51
N GLU A 247 6.97 -23.96 -4.42
CA GLU A 247 6.62 -24.30 -5.80
C GLU A 247 5.95 -25.68 -5.87
N ARG A 248 6.46 -26.67 -5.14
CA ARG A 248 5.87 -28.01 -5.07
C ARG A 248 4.48 -28.01 -4.42
N SER A 249 4.25 -27.22 -3.37
CA SER A 249 2.92 -27.10 -2.77
C SER A 249 1.91 -26.49 -3.75
N ARG A 250 2.32 -25.48 -4.53
CA ARG A 250 1.47 -24.87 -5.58
C ARG A 250 1.14 -25.84 -6.71
N VAL A 251 2.10 -26.65 -7.15
CA VAL A 251 1.84 -27.69 -8.16
C VAL A 251 0.92 -28.78 -7.62
N ALA A 252 1.09 -29.18 -6.34
CA ALA A 252 0.20 -30.13 -5.70
C ALA A 252 -1.24 -29.61 -5.57
N GLU A 253 -1.43 -28.35 -5.15
CA GLU A 253 -2.75 -27.71 -5.08
C GLU A 253 -3.42 -27.60 -6.45
N ARG A 254 -2.65 -27.29 -7.50
CA ARG A 254 -3.16 -27.19 -8.88
C ARG A 254 -3.62 -28.54 -9.44
N ASN A 255 -2.92 -29.63 -9.11
CA ASN A 255 -3.25 -30.97 -9.57
C ASN A 255 -4.43 -31.61 -8.82
N VAL A 256 -4.80 -31.10 -7.64
CA VAL A 256 -5.97 -31.55 -6.88
C VAL A 256 -7.25 -30.85 -7.35
N SER A 257 -7.13 -29.70 -8.03
CA SER A 257 -8.26 -28.88 -8.48
C SER A 257 -8.66 -29.09 -9.95
N ALA A 258 -8.03 -30.06 -10.64
CA ALA A 258 -8.31 -30.48 -12.01
C ALA A 258 -8.83 -31.92 -12.01
#